data_AF-A0A373D1A8-F1
#
_entry.id   AF-A0A373D1A8-F1
#
_cell.length_a   1.000
_cell.length_b   1.000
_cell.length_c   1.000
_cell.angle_alpha   90.00
_cell.angle_beta   90.00
_cell.angle_gamma   90.00
#
_symmetry.space_group_name_H-M   'P 1'
#
loop_
_entity.id
_entity.type
_entity.pdbx_description
1 polymer ?
#
loop_
_entity_poly.entity_id
_entity_poly.type
_entity_poly.pdbx_seq_one_letter_code
_entity_poly.pdbx_strand_id
1 'polypeptide(L)'
;MGGKEKEKQVTVSVTLEIVLTQEDIDDIMCGALEGGITYWCDEAKVVGDYLGEYGSEQIARGGKLRLHLPEPFDKDETEYYELDLEKFKKGVELWAITPVGCNCLEQMDGKIRFDTCNADAIVCDAIIQYALFGTVVFG
;
A
#
# COMPACT_ATOMS: atom_id res chain seq x y z
N MET A 1 -42.15 -9.06 -14.93
CA MET A 1 -40.75 -9.12 -14.47
C MET A 1 -40.75 -8.76 -12.99
N GLY A 2 -40.63 -9.75 -12.11
CA GLY A 2 -40.64 -9.52 -10.66
C GLY A 2 -39.31 -8.88 -10.23
N GLY A 3 -39.37 -7.67 -9.68
CA GLY A 3 -38.21 -7.07 -9.02
C GLY A 3 -37.83 -7.95 -7.84
N LYS A 4 -36.58 -8.41 -7.79
CA LYS A 4 -36.04 -9.02 -6.57
C LYS A 4 -36.11 -7.94 -5.47
N GLU A 5 -36.91 -8.19 -4.43
CA GLU A 5 -36.80 -7.43 -3.19
C GLU A 5 -35.35 -7.52 -2.72
N LYS A 6 -34.72 -6.36 -2.46
CA LYS A 6 -33.38 -6.32 -1.86
C LYS A 6 -33.49 -6.97 -0.49
N GLU A 7 -32.69 -8.03 -0.30
CA GLU A 7 -32.59 -8.75 0.97
C GLU A 7 -32.29 -7.77 2.11
N LYS A 8 -32.99 -7.91 3.25
CA LYS A 8 -32.76 -7.04 4.42
C LYS A 8 -31.36 -7.31 4.97
N GLN A 9 -30.49 -6.31 4.90
CA GLN A 9 -29.14 -6.38 5.47
C GLN A 9 -29.14 -5.83 6.89
N VAL A 10 -28.37 -6.47 7.78
CA VAL A 10 -28.03 -5.97 9.12
C VAL A 10 -26.52 -5.80 9.16
N THR A 11 -26.06 -4.64 9.62
CA THR A 11 -24.64 -4.29 9.67
C THR A 11 -24.15 -4.31 11.12
N VAL A 12 -22.95 -4.84 11.33
CA VAL A 12 -22.20 -4.73 12.59
C VAL A 12 -20.90 -4.00 12.28
N SER A 13 -20.62 -2.93 13.01
CA SER A 13 -19.37 -2.20 12.91
C SER A 13 -18.37 -2.71 13.93
N VAL A 14 -17.14 -2.95 13.49
CA VAL A 14 -16.01 -3.36 14.33
C VAL A 14 -14.79 -2.50 14.03
N THR A 15 -13.94 -2.30 15.02
CA THR A 15 -12.62 -1.68 14.83
C THR A 15 -11.58 -2.79 14.66
N LEU A 16 -10.71 -2.64 13.68
CA LEU A 16 -9.66 -3.61 13.35
C LEU A 16 -8.30 -2.96 13.58
N GLU A 17 -7.40 -3.68 14.25
CA GLU A 17 -5.98 -3.32 14.39
C GLU A 17 -5.15 -4.32 13.58
N ILE A 18 -4.44 -3.84 12.57
CA ILE A 18 -3.53 -4.64 11.75
C ILE A 18 -2.12 -4.47 12.32
N VAL A 19 -1.49 -5.57 12.69
CA VAL A 19 -0.15 -5.56 13.24
C VAL A 19 0.85 -5.84 12.13
N LEU A 20 1.66 -4.84 11.83
CA LEU A 20 2.77 -4.91 10.87
C LEU A 20 4.10 -5.02 11.61
N THR A 21 4.96 -5.93 11.18
CA THR A 21 6.37 -5.99 11.55
C THR A 21 7.20 -5.08 10.62
N GLN A 22 8.50 -4.92 10.92
CA GLN A 22 9.40 -4.23 9.98
C GLN A 22 9.57 -5.03 8.68
N GLU A 23 9.66 -6.35 8.78
CA GLU A 23 9.75 -7.26 7.63
C GLU A 23 8.50 -7.15 6.75
N ASP A 24 7.31 -7.07 7.33
CA ASP A 24 6.07 -6.92 6.55
C ASP A 24 6.09 -5.64 5.70
N ILE A 25 6.60 -4.54 6.27
CA ILE A 25 6.72 -3.26 5.57
C ILE A 25 7.79 -3.35 4.48
N ASP A 26 8.95 -3.91 4.80
CA ASP A 26 10.07 -4.08 3.87
C ASP A 26 9.67 -4.95 2.67
N ASP A 27 8.93 -6.04 2.89
CA ASP A 27 8.41 -6.94 1.85
C ASP A 27 7.41 -6.25 0.93
N ILE A 28 6.45 -5.51 1.48
CA ILE A 28 5.47 -4.74 0.68
C ILE A 28 6.21 -3.69 -0.16
N MET A 29 7.16 -2.97 0.45
CA MET A 29 7.98 -1.99 -0.26
C MET A 29 8.84 -2.63 -1.34
N CYS A 30 9.40 -3.81 -1.09
CA CYS A 30 10.14 -4.59 -2.08
C CYS A 30 9.24 -4.98 -3.26
N GLY A 31 8.09 -5.60 -2.99
CA GLY A 31 7.12 -5.98 -4.03
C GLY A 31 6.62 -4.79 -4.84
N ALA A 32 6.48 -3.62 -4.21
CA ALA A 32 6.16 -2.38 -4.91
C ALA A 32 7.31 -1.93 -5.82
N LEU A 33 8.51 -1.73 -5.27
CA LEU A 33 9.66 -1.14 -5.97
C LEU A 33 10.24 -2.04 -7.07
N GLU A 34 10.11 -3.36 -6.93
CA GLU A 34 10.66 -4.33 -7.89
C GLU A 34 9.64 -4.77 -8.96
N GLY A 35 8.37 -4.39 -8.84
CA GLY A 35 7.36 -4.79 -9.81
C GLY A 35 6.03 -4.06 -9.74
N GLY A 36 5.51 -3.80 -8.54
CA GLY A 36 4.18 -3.21 -8.36
C GLY A 36 4.03 -1.83 -9.00
N ILE A 37 5.00 -0.94 -8.80
CA ILE A 37 4.87 0.47 -9.23
C ILE A 37 5.70 0.81 -10.47
N THR A 38 6.53 -0.10 -10.95
CA THR A 38 7.53 0.18 -12.00
C THR A 38 6.94 0.58 -13.35
N TYR A 39 5.64 0.38 -13.56
CA TYR A 39 4.94 0.78 -14.78
C TYR A 39 4.50 2.25 -14.80
N TRP A 40 4.38 2.90 -13.63
CA TRP A 40 3.99 4.32 -13.49
C TRP A 40 4.96 5.17 -12.67
N CYS A 41 5.88 4.54 -11.94
CA CYS A 41 6.96 5.18 -11.20
C CYS A 41 8.30 4.71 -11.79
N ASP A 42 9.05 5.63 -12.38
CA ASP A 42 10.32 5.34 -13.06
C ASP A 42 11.56 5.58 -12.18
N GLU A 43 11.39 6.25 -11.03
CA GLU A 43 12.50 6.49 -10.10
C GLU A 43 12.04 6.47 -8.63
N ALA A 44 12.81 5.79 -7.78
CA ALA A 44 12.67 5.83 -6.32
C ALA A 44 14.00 6.24 -5.67
N LYS A 45 14.00 7.34 -4.90
CA LYS A 45 15.18 7.90 -4.24
C LYS A 45 15.03 7.89 -2.73
N VAL A 46 16.06 7.40 -2.03
CA VAL A 46 16.18 7.58 -0.58
C VAL A 46 16.43 9.05 -0.25
N VAL A 47 15.68 9.56 0.73
CA VAL A 47 15.90 10.89 1.29
C VAL A 47 16.82 10.79 2.50
N GLY A 48 17.99 11.43 2.41
CA GLY A 48 19.01 11.39 3.46
C GLY A 48 19.86 10.12 3.41
N ASP A 49 20.27 9.64 4.58
CA ASP A 49 21.06 8.42 4.69
C ASP A 49 20.20 7.17 4.51
N TYR A 50 20.82 6.12 3.97
CA TYR A 50 20.23 4.79 3.97
C TYR A 50 20.15 4.27 5.40
N LEU A 51 18.94 3.91 5.84
CA LEU A 51 18.69 3.34 7.16
C LEU A 51 18.77 1.81 7.16
N GLY A 52 18.76 1.20 5.97
CA GLY A 52 18.90 -0.24 5.74
C GLY A 52 19.88 -0.54 4.60
N GLU A 53 19.93 -1.80 4.16
CA GLU A 53 20.76 -2.21 3.03
C GLU A 53 20.14 -1.76 1.68
N TYR A 54 18.81 -1.77 1.60
CA TYR A 54 18.04 -1.48 0.39
C TYR A 54 17.10 -0.28 0.57
N GLY A 55 16.64 0.31 -0.54
CA GLY A 55 15.66 1.39 -0.50
C GLY A 55 14.29 0.96 0.05
N SER A 56 13.91 -0.31 -0.15
CA SER A 56 12.68 -0.92 0.41
C SER A 56 12.66 -0.90 1.94
N GLU A 57 13.83 -0.96 2.57
CA GLU A 57 14.01 -0.98 4.02
C GLU A 57 13.82 0.39 4.69
N GLN A 58 13.74 1.46 3.89
CA GLN A 58 13.80 2.83 4.38
C GLN A 58 12.56 3.21 5.21
N ILE A 59 11.38 2.76 4.80
CA ILE A 59 10.10 3.18 5.40
C ILE A 59 9.91 2.57 6.79
N ALA A 60 10.18 1.29 6.97
CA ALA A 60 10.04 0.60 8.26
C ALA A 60 10.94 1.20 9.36
N ARG A 61 12.07 1.78 8.95
CA ARG A 61 13.08 2.39 9.84
C ARG A 61 12.86 3.89 10.07
N GLY A 62 11.74 4.44 9.60
CA GLY A 62 11.36 5.84 9.81
C GLY A 62 11.97 6.83 8.81
N GLY A 63 12.58 6.34 7.74
CA GLY A 63 13.09 7.15 6.64
C GLY A 63 11.99 7.50 5.63
N LYS A 64 12.40 8.08 4.50
CA LYS A 64 11.51 8.49 3.42
C LYS A 64 12.05 8.11 2.05
N LEU A 65 11.12 7.92 1.12
CA LEU A 65 11.40 7.79 -0.31
C LEU A 65 10.77 8.95 -1.09
N ARG A 66 11.42 9.36 -2.17
CA ARG A 66 10.87 10.21 -3.22
C ARG A 66 10.62 9.36 -4.46
N LEU A 67 9.39 9.35 -4.93
CA LEU A 67 8.93 8.59 -6.09
C LEU A 67 8.63 9.57 -7.22
N HIS A 68 9.27 9.37 -8.37
CA HIS A 68 9.02 10.18 -9.57
C HIS A 68 8.03 9.46 -10.48
N LEU A 69 7.12 10.25 -11.05
CA LEU A 69 6.15 9.79 -12.03
C LEU A 69 6.46 10.52 -13.34
N PRO A 70 6.76 9.81 -14.43
CA PRO A 70 6.92 10.45 -15.72
C PRO A 70 5.56 10.78 -16.33
N GLU A 71 5.53 11.71 -17.28
CA GLU A 71 4.39 11.86 -18.19
C GLU A 71 4.10 10.53 -18.91
N PRO A 72 2.82 10.08 -19.02
CA PRO A 72 1.58 10.81 -18.76
C PRO A 72 0.97 10.58 -17.35
N PHE A 73 1.74 10.01 -16.42
CA PHE A 73 1.24 9.64 -15.09
C PHE A 73 1.21 10.82 -14.12
N ASP A 74 2.19 11.72 -14.21
CA ASP A 74 2.19 12.97 -13.45
C ASP A 74 1.36 14.04 -14.18
N LYS A 75 0.21 14.40 -13.62
CA LYS A 75 -0.69 15.43 -14.17
C LYS A 75 -0.54 16.79 -13.51
N ASP A 76 0.20 16.83 -12.40
CA ASP A 76 0.32 18.00 -11.54
C ASP A 76 1.72 18.64 -11.62
N GLU A 77 2.55 18.22 -12.59
CA GLU A 77 3.96 18.60 -12.72
C GLU A 77 4.73 18.46 -11.39
N THR A 78 4.38 17.43 -10.61
CA THR A 78 4.98 17.10 -9.33
C THR A 78 6.32 16.41 -9.55
N GLU A 79 7.41 17.14 -9.27
CA GLU A 79 8.77 16.61 -9.39
C GLU A 79 8.97 15.31 -8.61
N TYR A 80 8.45 15.20 -7.38
CA TYR A 80 8.50 13.96 -6.60
C TYR A 80 7.33 13.85 -5.60
N TYR A 81 6.79 12.65 -5.46
CA TYR A 81 5.90 12.28 -4.36
C TYR A 81 6.72 11.73 -3.20
N GLU A 82 6.50 12.26 -1.99
CA GLU A 82 7.18 11.76 -0.79
C GLU A 82 6.36 10.68 -0.09
N LEU A 83 6.99 9.54 0.19
CA LEU A 83 6.46 8.44 0.98
C LEU A 83 7.23 8.35 2.31
N ASP A 84 6.48 8.28 3.41
CA ASP A 84 6.99 8.02 4.76
C ASP A 84 6.12 6.98 5.47
N LEU A 85 6.51 6.59 6.68
CA LEU A 85 5.82 5.55 7.45
C LEU A 85 4.35 5.89 7.75
N GLU A 86 4.01 7.16 7.95
CA GLU A 86 2.63 7.56 8.25
C GLU A 86 1.75 7.45 7.01
N LYS A 87 2.24 7.88 5.84
CA LYS A 87 1.56 7.65 4.56
C LYS A 87 1.43 6.17 4.23
N PHE A 88 2.47 5.38 4.45
CA PHE A 88 2.43 3.93 4.25
C PHE A 88 1.33 3.27 5.10
N LYS A 89 1.25 3.59 6.40
CA LYS A 89 0.19 3.11 7.29
C LYS A 89 -1.20 3.49 6.76
N LYS A 90 -1.34 4.71 6.24
CA LYS A 90 -2.60 5.14 5.63
C LYS A 90 -2.93 4.35 4.36
N GLY A 91 -1.93 4.00 3.57
CA GLY A 91 -2.06 3.10 2.42
C GLY A 91 -2.61 1.74 2.82
N VAL A 92 -2.03 1.11 3.85
CA VAL A 92 -2.50 -0.19 4.38
C VAL A 92 -3.91 -0.09 4.95
N GLU A 93 -4.23 0.98 5.69
CA GLU A 93 -5.58 1.23 6.22
C GLU A 93 -6.63 1.29 5.09
N LEU A 94 -6.34 2.07 4.04
CA LEU A 94 -7.25 2.23 2.91
C LEU A 94 -7.40 0.93 2.11
N TRP A 95 -6.31 0.20 1.89
CA TRP A 95 -6.37 -1.12 1.26
C TRP A 95 -7.19 -2.11 2.10
N ALA A 96 -7.06 -2.12 3.42
CA ALA A 96 -7.86 -3.01 4.27
C ALA A 96 -9.37 -2.72 4.23
N ILE A 97 -9.74 -1.45 4.03
CA ILE A 97 -11.13 -1.01 3.88
C ILE A 97 -11.65 -1.26 2.46
N THR A 98 -10.79 -1.08 1.46
CA THR A 98 -11.12 -1.15 0.03
C THR A 98 -10.10 -2.05 -0.70
N PRO A 99 -10.13 -3.37 -0.47
CA PRO A 99 -9.06 -4.26 -0.91
C PRO A 99 -9.02 -4.38 -2.43
N VAL A 100 -7.80 -4.39 -2.96
CA VAL A 100 -7.47 -4.63 -4.36
C VAL A 100 -6.46 -5.77 -4.41
N GLY A 101 -6.63 -6.68 -5.39
CA GLY A 101 -5.85 -7.91 -5.46
C GLY A 101 -6.38 -9.00 -4.53
N CYS A 102 -5.49 -9.89 -4.10
CA CYS A 102 -5.78 -10.97 -3.16
C CYS A 102 -5.99 -10.45 -1.72
N ASN A 103 -6.68 -11.25 -0.89
CA ASN A 103 -6.78 -10.96 0.53
C ASN A 103 -5.49 -11.36 1.24
N CYS A 104 -4.80 -10.37 1.82
CA CYS A 104 -3.58 -10.55 2.62
C CYS A 104 -3.80 -10.34 4.12
N LEU A 105 -5.06 -10.23 4.60
CA LEU A 105 -5.33 -10.15 6.05
C LEU A 105 -5.67 -11.52 6.62
N GLU A 106 -4.93 -11.90 7.66
CA GLU A 106 -5.13 -13.15 8.39
C GLU A 106 -5.35 -12.90 9.88
N GLN A 107 -6.21 -13.70 10.51
CA GLN A 107 -6.41 -13.66 11.94
C GLN A 107 -5.54 -14.71 12.63
N MET A 108 -4.57 -14.26 13.43
CA MET A 108 -3.65 -15.11 14.18
C MET A 108 -3.52 -14.60 15.62
N ASP A 109 -3.66 -15.51 16.59
CA ASP A 109 -3.55 -15.19 18.03
C ASP A 109 -4.44 -14.02 18.49
N GLY A 110 -5.65 -13.92 17.93
CA GLY A 110 -6.59 -12.84 18.23
C GLY A 110 -6.21 -11.47 17.65
N LYS A 111 -5.19 -11.41 16.79
CA LYS A 111 -4.73 -10.21 16.09
C LYS A 111 -4.93 -10.37 14.58
N ILE A 112 -5.07 -9.25 13.88
CA ILE A 112 -5.00 -9.25 12.42
C ILE A 112 -3.55 -9.01 12.01
N ARG A 113 -3.02 -9.87 11.13
CA ARG A 113 -1.69 -9.81 10.55
C ARG A 113 -1.80 -9.59 9.05
N PHE A 114 -0.75 -9.05 8.48
CA PHE A 114 -0.60 -8.92 7.04
C PHE A 114 0.28 -10.06 6.53
N ASP A 115 -0.27 -10.93 5.69
CA ASP A 115 0.47 -12.02 5.05
C ASP A 115 1.13 -11.52 3.77
N THR A 116 2.42 -11.16 3.89
CA THR A 116 3.22 -10.68 2.76
C THR A 116 3.54 -11.76 1.75
N CYS A 117 3.44 -13.05 2.09
CA CYS A 117 3.64 -14.14 1.13
C CYS A 117 2.51 -14.18 0.09
N ASN A 118 1.33 -13.68 0.45
CA ASN A 118 0.20 -13.51 -0.45
C ASN A 118 0.16 -12.12 -1.09
N ALA A 119 1.01 -11.17 -0.70
CA ALA A 119 1.01 -9.82 -1.25
C ALA A 119 1.71 -9.78 -2.61
N ASP A 120 0.92 -9.90 -3.68
CA ASP A 120 1.45 -9.79 -5.04
C ASP A 120 1.72 -8.32 -5.44
N ALA A 121 2.27 -8.14 -6.63
CA ALA A 121 2.58 -6.82 -7.18
C ALA A 121 1.35 -5.90 -7.23
N ILE A 122 0.13 -6.43 -7.41
CA ILE A 122 -1.11 -5.63 -7.47
C ILE A 122 -1.49 -5.13 -6.07
N VAL A 123 -1.35 -5.96 -5.04
CA VAL A 123 -1.57 -5.55 -3.64
C VAL A 123 -0.57 -4.47 -3.25
N CYS A 124 0.72 -4.70 -3.52
CA CYS A 124 1.78 -3.75 -3.18
C CYS A 124 1.61 -2.42 -3.93
N ASP A 125 1.27 -2.46 -5.23
CA ASP A 125 0.93 -1.28 -6.02
C ASP A 125 -0.22 -0.47 -5.39
N ALA A 126 -1.34 -1.14 -5.10
CA ALA A 126 -2.51 -0.49 -4.53
C ALA A 126 -2.20 0.20 -3.19
N ILE A 127 -1.40 -0.43 -2.32
CA ILE A 127 -0.98 0.17 -1.04
C ILE A 127 -0.19 1.46 -1.27
N ILE A 128 0.76 1.48 -2.21
CA ILE A 128 1.54 2.69 -2.51
C ILE A 128 0.64 3.77 -3.14
N GLN A 129 -0.25 3.41 -4.06
CA GLN A 129 -1.18 4.37 -4.64
C GLN A 129 -2.12 4.98 -3.58
N TYR A 130 -2.66 4.16 -2.66
CA TYR A 130 -3.41 4.68 -1.53
C TYR A 130 -2.58 5.58 -0.62
N ALA A 131 -1.31 5.25 -0.38
CA ALA A 131 -0.41 6.04 0.45
C ALA A 131 -0.11 7.42 -0.17
N LEU A 132 0.00 7.51 -1.49
CA LEU A 132 0.34 8.76 -2.20
C LEU A 132 -0.89 9.58 -2.58
N PHE A 133 -1.94 8.93 -3.07
CA PHE A 133 -3.08 9.58 -3.72
C PHE A 133 -4.40 9.43 -2.95
N GLY A 134 -4.44 8.56 -1.92
CA GLY A 134 -5.66 8.24 -1.18
C GLY A 134 -6.66 7.37 -1.96
N THR A 135 -6.32 6.95 -3.19
CA THR A 135 -7.12 6.08 -4.05
C THR A 135 -6.22 5.36 -5.06
N VAL A 136 -6.74 4.33 -5.71
CA VAL A 136 -6.06 3.67 -6.83
C VAL A 136 -6.39 4.42 -8.12
N VAL A 137 -5.35 4.97 -8.77
CA VAL A 137 -5.44 5.83 -9.96
C VAL A 137 -5.00 5.09 -11.23
N PHE A 138 -4.01 4.20 -11.08
CA PHE A 138 -3.35 3.45 -12.15
C PHE A 138 -3.64 1.93 -11.98
N GLY A 139 -3.77 1.20 -13.08
CA GLY A 139 -4.05 -0.25 -13.09
C GLY A 139 -4.42 -0.79 -14.46
#